data_AF-A0A924IZD7-F1
#
_entry.id   AF-A0A924IZD7-F1
#
_cell.length_a   1.000
_cell.length_b   1.000
_cell.length_c   1.000
_cell.angle_alpha   90.00
_cell.angle_beta   90.00
_cell.angle_gamma   90.00
#
_symmetry.space_group_name_H-M   'P 1'
#
loop_
_entity.id
_entity.type
_entity.pdbx_description
1 polymer ?
#
loop_
_entity_poly.entity_id
_entity_poly.type
_entity_poly.pdbx_seq_one_letter_code
_entity_poly.pdbx_strand_id
1 'polypeptide(L)' 'MLKLEKRNLKQNISINISGSKSISNRLLILNHLFAHFTIHNISNSQDTQLLEKALESQNDLTD' A
#
# COMPACT_ATOMS: atom_id res chain seq x y z
N MET A 1 28.40 -1.97 -10.52
CA MET A 1 27.80 -1.37 -9.30
C MET A 1 26.83 -0.30 -9.74
N LEU A 2 25.53 -0.44 -9.44
CA LEU A 2 24.55 0.59 -9.76
C LEU A 2 24.80 1.79 -8.84
N LYS A 3 25.13 2.95 -9.41
CA LYS A 3 25.27 4.21 -8.66
C LYS A 3 24.00 5.02 -8.87
N LEU A 4 23.43 5.49 -7.77
CA LEU A 4 22.31 6.42 -7.81
C LEU A 4 22.84 7.82 -8.12
N GLU A 5 22.24 8.45 -9.12
CA GLU A 5 22.54 9.84 -9.48
C GLU A 5 21.80 10.79 -8.53
N LYS A 6 22.53 11.73 -7.93
CA LYS A 6 21.90 12.80 -7.15
C LYS A 6 21.12 13.71 -8.09
N ARG A 7 19.83 13.88 -7.86
CA ARG A 7 18.99 14.84 -8.60
C ARG A 7 18.58 16.00 -7.72
N ASN A 8 18.51 17.18 -8.32
CA ASN A 8 17.93 18.36 -7.68
C ASN A 8 16.41 18.31 -7.83
N LEU A 9 15.70 18.62 -6.74
CA LEU A 9 14.25 18.78 -6.78
C LEU A 9 13.92 20.06 -7.55
N LYS A 10 12.99 19.97 -8.51
CA LYS A 10 12.45 21.15 -9.19
C LYS A 10 11.57 21.92 -8.19
N GLN A 11 11.76 23.23 -8.12
CA GLN A 11 10.93 24.09 -7.27
C GLN A 11 9.47 24.09 -7.77
N ASN A 12 8.53 24.31 -6.85
CA ASN A 12 7.10 24.40 -7.12
C ASN A 12 6.47 23.15 -7.78
N ILE A 13 7.04 21.98 -7.52
CA ILE A 13 6.42 20.69 -7.93
C ILE A 13 5.90 19.98 -6.69
N SER A 14 4.66 19.51 -6.77
CA SER A 14 4.10 18.59 -5.79
C SER A 14 4.48 17.16 -6.14
N ILE A 15 5.01 16.42 -5.18
CA ILE A 15 5.31 14.99 -5.32
C ILE A 15 4.31 14.25 -4.44
N ASN A 16 3.53 13.37 -5.06
CA ASN A 16 2.65 12.49 -4.30
C ASN A 16 3.44 11.25 -3.85
N ILE A 17 3.46 11.00 -2.54
CA ILE A 17 4.12 9.84 -1.95
C ILE A 17 3.04 8.84 -1.55
N SER A 18 3.16 7.62 -2.07
CA SER A 18 2.24 6.53 -1.73
C SER A 18 2.35 6.16 -0.25
N GLY A 19 1.32 5.47 0.24
CA GLY A 19 1.31 4.95 1.61
C GLY A 19 2.54 4.12 1.94
N SER A 20 2.89 4.07 3.23
CA SER A 20 3.92 3.15 3.71
C SER A 20 3.47 1.71 3.52
N LYS A 21 4.31 0.88 2.91
CA LYS A 21 4.08 -0.57 2.75
C LYS A 21 3.69 -1.23 4.09
N SER A 22 4.50 -1.03 5.12
CA SER A 22 4.29 -1.69 6.41
C SER A 22 3.02 -1.22 7.12
N ILE A 23 2.63 0.04 6.97
CA ILE A 23 1.39 0.56 7.56
C ILE A 23 0.18 0.06 6.76
N SER A 24 0.24 0.12 5.44
CA SER A 24 -0.82 -0.36 4.55
C SER A 24 -1.13 -1.83 4.81
N ASN A 25 -0.10 -2.68 4.89
CA ASN A 25 -0.28 -4.09 5.16
C ASN A 25 -0.90 -4.35 6.54
N ARG A 26 -0.48 -3.61 7.58
CA ARG A 26 -1.10 -3.73 8.91
C ARG A 26 -2.56 -3.29 8.90
N LEU A 27 -2.88 -2.18 8.25
CA LEU A 27 -4.26 -1.69 8.15
C LEU A 27 -5.14 -2.65 7.36
N LEU A 28 -4.66 -3.23 6.25
CA LEU A 28 -5.37 -4.24 5.47
C LEU A 28 -5.73 -5.46 6.33
N ILE A 29 -4.79 -5.98 7.11
CA ILE A 29 -5.02 -7.12 8.01
C ILE A 29 -6.03 -6.75 9.11
N LEU A 30 -5.86 -5.59 9.74
CA LEU A 30 -6.78 -5.14 10.80
C LEU A 30 -8.20 -4.90 10.28
N ASN A 31 -8.33 -4.34 9.07
CA ASN A 31 -9.62 -4.16 8.43
C ASN A 31 -10.26 -5.53 8.19
N HIS A 32 -9.57 -6.46 7.53
CA HIS A 32 -10.11 -7.80 7.28
C HIS A 32 -10.53 -8.56 8.56
N LEU A 33 -9.80 -8.41 9.68
CA LEU A 33 -10.07 -9.15 10.91
C LEU A 33 -11.14 -8.52 11.82
N PHE A 34 -11.27 -7.19 11.85
CA PHE A 34 -11.98 -6.51 12.94
C PHE A 34 -12.95 -5.42 12.50
N ALA A 35 -12.91 -4.96 11.25
CA ALA A 35 -13.66 -3.76 10.88
C ALA A 35 -14.00 -3.64 9.39
N HIS A 36 -14.79 -2.63 9.06
CA HIS A 36 -15.02 -2.21 7.69
C HIS A 36 -14.83 -0.69 7.58
N PHE A 37 -13.58 -0.23 7.75
CA PHE A 37 -13.23 1.17 7.53
C PHE A 37 -12.53 1.36 6.19
N THR A 38 -12.73 2.54 5.59
CA THR A 38 -12.04 2.91 4.36
C THR A 38 -10.59 3.28 4.66
N ILE A 39 -9.65 2.66 3.94
CA ILE A 39 -8.23 2.99 4.01
C ILE A 39 -7.89 3.88 2.82
N HIS A 40 -7.40 5.09 3.08
CA HIS A 40 -6.92 6.00 2.05
C HIS A 40 -5.40 5.92 1.90
N ASN A 41 -4.89 6.26 0.71
CA ASN A 41 -3.46 6.27 0.39
C ASN A 41 -2.75 4.94 0.71
N ILE A 42 -3.31 3.80 0.25
CA ILE A 42 -2.65 2.49 0.33
C ILE A 42 -1.36 2.52 -0.49
N SER A 43 -0.33 1.85 0.02
CA SER A 43 0.95 1.62 -0.66
C SER A 43 0.73 0.97 -2.03
N ASN A 44 1.34 1.55 -3.06
CA ASN A 44 1.38 0.96 -4.41
C ASN A 44 2.48 -0.10 -4.58
N SER A 45 3.08 -0.57 -3.49
CA SER A 45 4.04 -1.67 -3.53
C SER A 45 3.37 -2.97 -3.95
N GLN A 46 4.10 -3.79 -4.72
CA GLN A 46 3.67 -5.13 -5.13
C GLN A 46 3.25 -6.00 -3.95
N ASP A 47 3.98 -5.92 -2.82
CA ASP A 47 3.66 -6.67 -1.60
C ASP A 47 2.28 -6.30 -1.05
N THR A 48 1.92 -5.00 -1.11
CA THR A 48 0.64 -4.50 -0.60
C THR A 48 -0.51 -4.90 -1.51
N GLN A 49 -0.34 -4.76 -2.83
CA GLN A 49 -1.36 -5.15 -3.81
C GLN A 49 -1.63 -6.67 -3.82
N LEU A 50 -0.60 -7.49 -3.57
CA LEU A 50 -0.77 -8.94 -3.46
C LEU A 50 -1.54 -9.32 -2.20
N LEU A 51 -1.23 -8.68 -1.07
CA LEU A 51 -1.94 -8.91 0.20
C LEU A 51 -3.41 -8.50 0.11
N GLU A 52 -3.70 -7.34 -0.47
CA GLU A 52 -5.07 -6.86 -0.70
C GLU A 52 -5.89 -7.90 -1.49
N LYS A 53 -5.38 -8.33 -2.65
CA LYS A 53 -6.03 -9.38 -3.47
C LYS A 53 -6.22 -10.69 -2.73
N ALA A 54 -5.25 -11.11 -1.93
CA ALA A 54 -5.34 -12.35 -1.17
C ALA A 54 -6.46 -12.27 -0.11
N LEU A 55 -6.57 -11.14 0.60
CA LEU A 55 -7.61 -10.90 1.60
C LEU A 55 -9.01 -10.78 0.96
N GLU A 56 -9.10 -10.18 -0.24
CA GLU A 56 -10.35 -10.14 -1.01
C GLU A 56 -10.78 -11.53 -1.48
N SER A 57 -9.86 -12.37 -1.98
CA SER A 57 -10.16 -13.72 -2.46
C SER A 57 -10.58 -14.70 -1.36
N GLN A 58 -10.30 -14.42 -0.08
CA GLN A 58 -10.71 -15.27 1.03
C GLN A 58 -12.19 -15.10 1.38
N ASN A 59 -12.82 -13.99 1.00
CA ASN A 59 -14.26 -13.81 1.17
C ASN A 59 -15.08 -14.77 0.29
N ASP A 60 -14.52 -15.31 -0.79
CA ASP A 60 -15.21 -16.24 -1.71
C ASP A 60 -15.16 -17.72 -1.25
N LEU A 61 -14.39 -18.04 -0.20
CA LEU A 61 -14.22 -19.40 0.32
C LEU A 61 -14.98 -19.66 1.64
N THR A 62 -15.74 -18.69 2.11
CA THR A 62 -16.62 -18.80 3.28
C THR A 62 -18.07 -18.77 2.83
N ASP A 63 -18.51 -19.83 2.16
CA ASP A 63 -19.90 -20.28 2.02
C ASP A 63 -19.93 -21.81 1.97
#